data_AF-A0A1L9RAI0-F1
#
_entry.id   AF-A0A1L9RAI0-F1
#
_cell.length_a   1.000
_cell.length_b   1.000
_cell.length_c   1.000
_cell.angle_alpha   90.00
_cell.angle_beta   90.00
_cell.angle_gamma   90.00
#
_symmetry.space_group_name_H-M   'P 1'
#
loop_
_entity.id
_entity.type
_entity.pdbx_description
1 polymer ?
#
loop_
_entity_poly.entity_id
_entity_poly.type
_entity_poly.pdbx_seq_one_letter_code
_entity_poly.pdbx_strand_id
1 'polypeptide(L)'
;MSITRYTVPIPADTIILETLDDVDIFVAAHPDTCAYEEHGGYYMKNDTGVIFAITSDELSEEFDRRMADLRAKIESGELSE
;
A
#
# COMPACT_ATOMS: atom_id res chain seq x y z
N MET A 1 5.71 1.42 14.56
CA MET A 1 4.36 1.87 14.16
C MET A 1 4.25 3.40 14.12
N SER A 2 4.68 4.01 13.02
CA SER A 2 4.42 5.43 12.74
C SER A 2 3.61 5.52 11.45
N ILE A 3 2.58 6.34 11.46
CA ILE A 3 1.76 6.71 10.30
C ILE A 3 1.87 8.23 10.08
N THR A 4 3.06 8.78 10.37
CA THR A 4 3.34 10.21 10.35
C THR A 4 3.42 10.80 8.95
N ARG A 5 3.57 9.96 7.92
CA ARG A 5 3.50 10.36 6.51
C ARG A 5 2.11 10.79 6.08
N TYR A 6 1.06 10.29 6.72
CA TYR A 6 -0.30 10.57 6.28
C TYR A 6 -0.72 11.99 6.64
N THR A 7 -0.97 12.78 5.60
CA THR A 7 -1.35 14.19 5.72
C THR A 7 -2.81 14.41 6.06
N VAL A 8 -3.63 13.36 6.01
CA VAL A 8 -5.07 13.39 6.35
C VAL A 8 -5.37 12.54 7.57
N PRO A 9 -6.38 12.92 8.37
CA PRO A 9 -6.82 12.12 9.50
C PRO A 9 -7.33 10.76 9.01
N ILE A 10 -6.70 9.70 9.52
CA ILE A 10 -7.09 8.33 9.24
C ILE A 10 -8.27 7.96 10.15
N PRO A 11 -9.33 7.32 9.63
CA PRO A 11 -10.43 6.84 10.45
C PRO A 11 -9.90 5.94 11.59
N ALA A 12 -10.41 6.11 12.80
CA ALA A 12 -9.92 5.35 13.96
C ALA A 12 -10.13 3.83 13.83
N ASP A 13 -11.05 3.39 12.97
CA ASP A 13 -11.36 1.97 12.70
C ASP A 13 -10.47 1.37 11.59
N THR A 14 -9.51 2.15 11.06
CA THR A 14 -8.66 1.70 9.95
C THR A 14 -7.59 0.75 10.46
N ILE A 15 -7.48 -0.41 9.82
CA ILE A 15 -6.43 -1.38 10.12
C ILE A 15 -5.09 -0.82 9.64
N ILE A 16 -4.05 -0.95 10.44
CA ILE A 16 -2.70 -0.49 10.05
C ILE A 16 -1.86 -1.73 9.79
N LEU A 17 -1.47 -1.90 8.53
CA LEU A 17 -0.62 -2.98 8.07
C LEU A 17 0.84 -2.56 8.29
N GLU A 18 1.57 -3.36 9.05
CA GLU A 18 2.97 -3.09 9.39
C GLU A 18 3.94 -3.88 8.50
N THR A 19 3.49 -5.02 7.97
CA THR A 19 4.30 -5.94 7.19
C THR A 19 3.64 -6.29 5.86
N LEU A 20 4.43 -6.80 4.92
CA LEU A 20 3.89 -7.40 3.70
C LEU A 20 3.02 -8.63 3.97
N ASP A 21 3.32 -9.36 5.03
CA ASP A 21 2.54 -10.54 5.43
C ASP A 21 1.13 -10.11 5.86
N ASP A 22 1.02 -9.04 6.64
CA ASP A 22 -0.25 -8.38 6.94
C ASP A 22 -0.98 -7.96 5.67
N VAL A 23 -0.28 -7.41 4.68
CA VAL A 23 -0.88 -7.05 3.38
C VAL A 23 -1.39 -8.28 2.65
N ASP A 24 -0.62 -9.37 2.59
CA ASP A 24 -1.02 -10.60 1.91
C ASP A 24 -2.25 -11.22 2.58
N ILE A 25 -2.24 -11.33 3.91
CA ILE A 25 -3.38 -11.81 4.70
C ILE A 25 -4.60 -10.90 4.48
N PHE A 26 -4.39 -9.59 4.48
CA PHE A 26 -5.46 -8.61 4.31
C PHE A 26 -6.08 -8.71 2.90
N VAL A 27 -5.26 -8.77 1.86
CA VAL A 27 -5.73 -8.93 0.46
C VAL A 27 -6.39 -10.29 0.26
N ALA A 28 -5.91 -11.35 0.92
CA ALA A 28 -6.55 -12.65 0.91
C ALA A 28 -7.94 -12.64 1.57
N ALA A 29 -8.11 -11.86 2.65
CA ALA A 29 -9.39 -11.66 3.31
C ALA A 29 -10.32 -10.69 2.56
N HIS A 30 -9.74 -9.69 1.87
CA HIS A 30 -10.44 -8.63 1.16
C HIS A 30 -9.93 -8.50 -0.29
N PRO A 31 -10.25 -9.46 -1.17
CA PRO A 31 -9.75 -9.47 -2.55
C PRO A 31 -10.26 -8.30 -3.39
N ASP A 32 -11.35 -7.66 -2.98
CA ASP A 32 -11.91 -6.47 -3.61
C ASP A 32 -11.19 -5.16 -3.21
N THR A 33 -10.13 -5.24 -2.41
CA THR A 33 -9.33 -4.08 -1.99
C THR A 33 -8.05 -3.96 -2.80
N CYS A 34 -7.64 -2.73 -3.07
CA CYS A 34 -6.42 -2.40 -3.79
C CYS A 34 -5.64 -1.32 -3.03
N ALA A 35 -4.32 -1.33 -3.19
CA ALA A 35 -3.43 -0.34 -2.57
C ALA A 35 -3.36 0.92 -3.45
N TYR A 36 -3.76 2.05 -2.90
CA TYR A 36 -3.71 3.36 -3.54
C TYR A 36 -2.67 4.25 -2.86
N GLU A 37 -1.68 4.70 -3.63
CA GLU A 37 -0.71 5.70 -3.17
C GLU A 37 -1.41 7.07 -3.05
N GLU A 38 -1.70 7.49 -1.82
CA GLU A 38 -2.38 8.75 -1.54
C GLU A 38 -1.81 9.39 -0.26
N HIS A 39 -1.88 10.71 -0.16
CA HIS A 39 -1.51 11.47 1.05
C HIS A 39 -0.13 11.16 1.67
N GLY A 40 0.80 10.62 0.90
CA GLY A 40 2.16 10.27 1.34
C GLY A 40 2.36 8.80 1.80
N GLY A 41 1.33 7.96 1.71
CA GLY A 41 1.37 6.54 2.03
C GLY A 41 0.45 5.70 1.15
N TYR A 42 0.18 4.45 1.54
CA TYR A 42 -0.68 3.53 0.79
C TYR A 42 -1.96 3.21 1.55
N TYR A 43 -3.10 3.48 0.91
CA TYR A 43 -4.43 3.20 1.42
C TYR A 43 -5.00 1.96 0.73
N MET A 44 -5.39 0.97 1.52
CA MET A 44 -6.14 -0.18 1.04
C MET A 44 -7.63 0.19 0.96
N LYS A 45 -8.09 0.45 -0.26
CA LYS A 45 -9.47 0.84 -0.55
C LYS A 45 -10.14 -0.17 -1.46
N ASN A 46 -11.45 -0.35 -1.30
CA ASN A 46 -12.23 -1.09 -2.31
C ASN A 46 -12.64 -0.18 -3.48
N ASP A 47 -13.27 -0.77 -4.50
CA ASP A 47 -13.80 -0.04 -5.67
C ASP A 47 -14.81 1.08 -5.29
N THR A 48 -15.49 0.95 -4.15
CA THR A 48 -16.40 1.97 -3.61
C THR A 48 -15.67 3.14 -2.93
N GLY A 49 -14.35 3.07 -2.77
CA GLY A 49 -13.53 4.10 -2.11
C GLY A 49 -13.55 4.02 -0.58
N VAL A 50 -14.07 2.93 0.00
CA VAL A 50 -14.02 2.70 1.45
C VAL A 50 -12.61 2.27 1.84
N ILE A 51 -12.03 2.98 2.81
CA ILE A 51 -10.72 2.66 3.38
C ILE A 51 -10.90 1.56 4.41
N PHE A 52 -10.24 0.43 4.20
CA PHE A 52 -10.24 -0.69 5.15
C PHE A 52 -8.94 -0.73 5.94
N ALA A 53 -7.81 -0.46 5.27
CA ALA A 53 -6.51 -0.48 5.90
C ALA A 53 -5.58 0.58 5.31
N ILE A 54 -4.48 0.85 6.01
CA ILE A 54 -3.38 1.69 5.55
C ILE A 54 -2.05 1.01 5.86
N THR A 55 -1.00 1.37 5.14
CA THR A 55 0.35 0.88 5.42
C THR A 55 1.08 1.76 6.44
N SER A 56 1.95 1.20 7.26
CA SER A 56 2.87 1.97 8.11
C SER A 56 3.94 2.71 7.29
N ASP A 57 4.67 3.65 7.90
CA ASP A 57 5.78 4.37 7.26
C ASP A 57 6.81 3.38 6.66
N GLU A 58 7.26 2.42 7.48
CA GLU A 58 8.25 1.41 7.09
C GLU A 58 7.76 0.53 5.92
N LEU A 59 6.49 0.12 5.96
CA LEU A 59 5.89 -0.68 4.88
C LEU A 59 5.72 0.15 3.60
N SER A 60 5.40 1.44 3.74
CA SER A 60 5.30 2.36 2.61
C SER A 60 6.65 2.55 1.92
N GLU A 61 7.74 2.61 2.69
CA GLU A 61 9.11 2.64 2.13
C GLU A 61 9.48 1.33 1.44
N GLU A 62 8.96 0.20 1.91
CA GLU A 62 9.16 -1.08 1.25
C GLU A 62 8.39 -1.18 -0.07
N PHE A 63 7.13 -0.75 -0.06
CA PHE A 63 6.30 -0.64 -1.26
C PHE A 63 6.92 0.31 -2.30
N ASP A 64 7.39 1.48 -1.87
CA ASP A 64 8.09 2.43 -2.74
C ASP A 64 9.31 1.79 -3.40
N ARG A 65 10.18 1.13 -2.61
CA ARG A 65 11.35 0.41 -3.16
C ARG A 65 10.96 -0.66 -4.16
N ARG A 66 9.92 -1.46 -3.87
CA ARG A 66 9.42 -2.49 -4.78
C ARG A 66 8.82 -1.90 -6.05
N MET A 67 8.05 -0.81 -5.94
CA MET A 67 7.48 -0.14 -7.10
C MET A 67 8.55 0.57 -7.94
N ALA A 68 9.56 1.16 -7.31
CA ALA A 68 10.71 1.73 -7.99
C ALA A 68 11.50 0.65 -8.75
N ASP A 69 11.76 -0.51 -8.12
CA ASP A 69 12.39 -1.66 -8.78
C ASP A 69 11.56 -2.20 -9.95
N LEU A 70 10.24 -2.36 -9.77
CA LEU A 70 9.33 -2.78 -10.83
C LEU A 70 9.29 -1.76 -11.98
N ARG A 71 9.17 -0.46 -11.67
CA ARG A 71 9.21 0.62 -12.67
C ARG A 71 10.55 0.63 -13.39
N ALA A 72 11.66 0.46 -12.69
CA ALA A 72 12.99 0.37 -13.30
C ALA A 72 13.09 -0.83 -14.24
N LYS A 73 12.55 -2.00 -13.86
CA LYS A 73 12.50 -3.20 -14.74
C LYS A 73 11.61 -3.00 -15.98
N ILE A 74 10.48 -2.32 -15.82
CA ILE A 74 9.59 -1.96 -16.93
C ILE A 74 10.29 -0.97 -17.88
N GLU A 75 10.94 0.05 -17.34
CA GLU A 75 11.63 1.10 -18.10
C GLU A 75 12.92 0.59 -18.76
N SER A 76 13.64 -0.33 -18.10
CA SER A 76 14.82 -1.05 -18.61
C SER A 76 14.48 -1.95 -19.82
N GLY A 77 13.20 -2.20 -20.10
CA GLY A 77 12.77 -3.04 -21.22
C GLY A 77 13.00 -4.54 -21.00
N GLU A 78 13.35 -4.97 -19.78
CA GLU A 78 13.57 -6.38 -19.40
C GLU A 78 12.26 -7.20 -19.35
N LEU A 79 11.12 -6.58 -19.65
CA LEU A 79 9.83 -7.25 -19.89
C LEU A 79 9.51 -7.42 -21.39
N SER A 80 10.45 -7.11 -22.28
CA SER A 80 10.33 -7.42 -23.69
C SER A 80 11.21 -8.63 -24.03
N GLU A 81 10.50 -9.73 -24.32
CA GLU A 81 10.92 -11.02 -24.92
C GLU A 81 11.30 -12.18 -23.97
#